data_AF-A0AB38DZ21-F1
#
_entry.id   AF-A0AB38DZ21-F1
#
_cell.length_a   1.000
_cell.length_b   1.000
_cell.length_c   1.000
_cell.angle_alpha   90.00
_cell.angle_beta   90.00
_cell.angle_gamma   90.00
#
_symmetry.space_group_name_H-M   'P 1'
#
loop_
_entity.id
_entity.type
_entity.pdbx_description
1 polymer ?
#
loop_
_entity_poly.entity_id
_entity_poly.type
_entity_poly.pdbx_seq_one_letter_code
_entity_poly.pdbx_strand_id
1 'polypeptide(L)'
;MNIQIQEAQLGLAALAAHVTKNYNRRLTTIEYLSALYPPTLSVEQVAQITCLQASTIRNQLCGENPKFPIPSFVQGRKRCFALTDVAEYLDRLQGRKRGRGRPRKVEQLTRQRPAVGG
;
A
#
# COMPACT_ATOMS: atom_id res chain seq x y z
N MET A 1 -35.84 -35.63 17.30
CA MET A 1 -35.11 -34.46 16.76
C MET A 1 -33.83 -34.97 16.13
N ASN A 2 -33.60 -34.68 14.85
CA ASN A 2 -32.55 -35.32 14.06
C ASN A 2 -31.24 -34.51 14.20
N ILE A 3 -30.42 -34.89 15.18
CA ILE A 3 -29.21 -34.19 15.64
C ILE A 3 -28.21 -33.99 14.48
N GLN A 4 -28.15 -34.93 13.54
CA GLN A 4 -27.27 -34.84 12.38
C GLN A 4 -27.61 -33.69 11.42
N ILE A 5 -28.90 -33.32 11.33
CA ILE A 5 -29.34 -32.20 10.49
C ILE A 5 -28.89 -30.87 11.12
N GLN A 6 -28.91 -30.77 12.45
CA GLN A 6 -28.47 -29.56 13.16
C GLN A 6 -26.95 -29.37 13.08
N GLU A 7 -26.16 -30.43 13.21
CA GLU A 7 -24.70 -30.34 13.06
C GLU A 7 -24.28 -29.94 11.64
N ALA A 8 -24.95 -30.50 10.62
CA ALA A 8 -24.70 -30.13 9.23
C ALA A 8 -25.05 -28.65 8.96
N GLN A 9 -26.15 -28.15 9.52
CA GLN A 9 -26.54 -26.73 9.42
C GLN A 9 -25.54 -25.81 10.11
N LEU A 10 -25.00 -26.20 11.27
CA LEU A 10 -23.97 -25.46 12.00
C LEU A 10 -22.65 -25.39 11.22
N GLY A 11 -22.22 -26.49 10.61
CA GLY A 11 -21.02 -26.53 9.76
C GLY A 11 -21.15 -25.65 8.53
N LEU A 12 -22.31 -25.67 7.86
CA LEU A 12 -22.58 -24.84 6.69
C LEU A 12 -22.63 -23.35 7.04
N ALA A 13 -23.22 -22.99 8.18
CA ALA A 13 -23.25 -21.62 8.68
C ALA A 13 -21.84 -21.09 9.05
N ALA A 14 -20.99 -21.94 9.64
CA ALA A 14 -19.61 -21.57 9.96
C ALA A 14 -18.76 -21.34 8.69
N LEU A 15 -18.92 -22.19 7.68
CA LEU A 15 -18.27 -22.02 6.38
C LEU A 15 -18.75 -20.73 5.70
N ALA A 16 -20.06 -20.49 5.67
CA ALA A 16 -20.64 -19.27 5.13
C ALA A 16 -20.13 -18.02 5.88
N ALA A 17 -20.05 -18.04 7.21
CA ALA A 17 -19.51 -16.93 7.99
C ALA A 17 -18.02 -16.66 7.67
N HIS A 18 -17.20 -17.71 7.54
CA HIS A 18 -15.78 -17.58 7.17
C HIS A 18 -15.62 -17.00 5.76
N VAL A 19 -16.37 -17.52 4.79
CA VAL A 19 -16.45 -17.01 3.41
C VAL A 19 -16.86 -15.53 3.44
N THR A 20 -18.00 -15.20 4.02
CA THR A 20 -18.52 -13.82 4.02
C THR A 20 -17.59 -12.84 4.73
N LYS A 21 -16.92 -13.26 5.82
CA LYS A 21 -15.92 -12.46 6.55
C LYS A 21 -14.67 -12.19 5.72
N ASN A 22 -14.27 -13.11 4.83
CA ASN A 22 -13.11 -12.95 3.96
C ASN A 22 -13.43 -12.22 2.65
N TYR A 23 -14.60 -12.46 2.04
CA TYR A 23 -14.98 -11.81 0.77
C TYR A 23 -15.44 -10.35 0.94
N ASN A 24 -15.93 -9.94 2.12
CA ASN A 24 -16.26 -8.53 2.42
C ASN A 24 -15.09 -7.73 3.05
N ARG A 25 -13.95 -8.39 3.34
CA ARG A 25 -12.78 -7.70 3.84
C ARG A 25 -12.04 -7.07 2.67
N ARG A 26 -11.81 -5.76 2.73
CA ARG A 26 -10.83 -5.11 1.85
C ARG A 26 -9.48 -5.76 2.10
N LEU A 27 -8.94 -6.44 1.09
CA LEU A 27 -7.59 -7.01 1.14
C LEU A 27 -6.61 -5.90 1.50
N THR A 28 -5.75 -6.16 2.47
CA THR A 28 -4.60 -5.28 2.74
C THR A 28 -3.64 -5.32 1.55
N THR A 29 -2.86 -4.27 1.34
CA THR A 29 -1.91 -4.23 0.22
C THR A 29 -0.87 -5.35 0.33
N ILE A 30 -0.49 -5.75 1.54
CA ILE A 30 0.39 -6.91 1.79
C ILE A 30 -0.27 -8.21 1.32
N GLU A 31 -1.52 -8.49 1.73
CA GLU A 31 -2.23 -9.72 1.33
C GLU A 31 -2.35 -9.81 -0.19
N TYR A 32 -2.69 -8.68 -0.85
CA TYR A 32 -2.78 -8.61 -2.31
C TYR A 32 -1.44 -8.89 -3.00
N LEU A 33 -0.35 -8.24 -2.56
CA LEU A 33 0.96 -8.44 -3.17
C LEU A 33 1.50 -9.85 -2.91
N SER A 34 1.25 -10.42 -1.73
CA SER A 34 1.72 -11.76 -1.36
C SER A 34 1.11 -12.87 -2.22
N ALA A 35 -0.10 -12.64 -2.77
CA ALA A 35 -0.75 -13.58 -3.69
C ALA A 35 -0.13 -13.54 -5.10
N LEU A 36 0.52 -12.44 -5.48
CA LEU A 36 1.00 -12.21 -6.85
C LEU A 36 2.51 -12.35 -6.99
N TYR A 37 3.27 -12.12 -5.91
CA TYR A 37 4.72 -12.02 -5.98
C TYR A 37 5.41 -12.79 -4.84
N PRO A 38 6.66 -13.24 -5.07
CA PRO A 38 7.48 -13.81 -4.01
C PRO A 38 7.78 -12.79 -2.89
N PRO A 39 8.15 -13.24 -1.68
CA PRO A 39 8.45 -12.36 -0.54
C PRO A 39 9.63 -11.42 -0.79
N THR A 40 10.52 -11.78 -1.71
CA THR A 40 11.66 -10.96 -2.15
C THR A 40 11.45 -10.51 -3.59
N LEU A 41 11.46 -9.20 -3.82
CA LEU A 41 11.19 -8.59 -5.12
C LEU A 41 12.48 -8.08 -5.77
N SER A 42 12.58 -8.26 -7.07
CA SER A 42 13.62 -7.66 -7.90
C SER A 42 13.29 -6.21 -8.28
N VAL A 43 14.31 -5.45 -8.71
CA VAL A 43 14.14 -4.07 -9.21
C VAL A 43 13.08 -3.97 -10.31
N GLU A 44 13.02 -4.94 -11.22
CA GLU A 44 12.04 -4.96 -12.32
C GLU A 44 10.61 -5.16 -11.81
N GLN A 45 10.41 -6.02 -10.81
CA GLN A 45 9.09 -6.22 -10.19
C GLN A 45 8.66 -4.98 -9.41
N VAL A 46 9.58 -4.34 -8.67
CA VAL A 46 9.27 -3.07 -7.98
C VAL A 46 8.95 -1.97 -8.98
N ALA A 47 9.63 -1.92 -10.12
CA ALA A 47 9.31 -1.00 -11.22
C ALA A 47 7.87 -1.19 -11.72
N GLN A 48 7.45 -2.44 -11.93
CA GLN A 48 6.06 -2.76 -12.32
C GLN A 48 5.04 -2.33 -11.26
N ILE A 49 5.28 -2.68 -9.99
CA ILE A 49 4.36 -2.40 -8.88
C ILE A 49 4.22 -0.89 -8.61
N THR A 50 5.32 -0.16 -8.67
CA THR A 50 5.36 1.29 -8.41
C THR A 50 5.09 2.15 -9.64
N CYS A 51 4.95 1.52 -10.82
CA CYS A 51 4.86 2.16 -12.13
C CYS A 51 6.02 3.12 -12.42
N LEU A 52 7.21 2.83 -11.89
CA LEU A 52 8.45 3.57 -12.15
C LEU A 52 9.30 2.83 -13.17
N GLN A 53 10.20 3.54 -13.84
CA GLN A 53 11.18 2.90 -14.73
C GLN A 53 12.31 2.26 -13.92
N ALA A 54 12.70 1.03 -14.26
CA ALA A 54 13.76 0.30 -13.56
C ALA A 54 15.10 1.06 -13.58
N SER A 55 15.42 1.77 -14.67
CA SER A 55 16.59 2.65 -14.77
C SER A 55 16.56 3.78 -13.73
N THR A 56 15.39 4.39 -13.51
CA THR A 56 15.22 5.45 -12.51
C THR A 56 15.44 4.90 -11.11
N ILE A 57 14.90 3.71 -10.81
CA ILE A 57 15.11 3.04 -9.53
C ILE A 57 16.60 2.77 -9.30
N ARG A 58 17.30 2.18 -10.29
CA ARG A 58 18.76 1.94 -10.19
C ARG A 58 19.55 3.22 -9.95
N ASN A 59 19.26 4.28 -10.69
CA ASN A 59 19.93 5.57 -10.53
C ASN A 59 19.73 6.17 -9.13
N GLN A 60 18.52 6.05 -8.57
CA GLN A 60 18.21 6.54 -7.23
C GLN A 60 18.85 5.69 -6.11
N LEU A 61 19.24 4.45 -6.40
CA LEU A 61 19.89 3.53 -5.46
C LEU A 61 21.42 3.64 -5.49
N CYS A 62 22.01 3.92 -6.66
CA CYS A 62 23.46 4.00 -6.84
C CYS A 62 24.05 5.39 -6.61
N GLY A 63 23.22 6.43 -6.43
CA GLY A 63 23.71 7.79 -6.15
C GLY A 63 24.40 7.90 -4.78
N GLU A 64 25.29 8.90 -4.63
CA GLU A 64 26.01 9.19 -3.37
C GLU A 64 25.08 9.38 -2.16
N ASN A 65 23.89 9.91 -2.41
CA ASN A 65 22.80 9.95 -1.46
C ASN A 65 21.63 9.13 -2.02
N PRO A 66 21.44 7.86 -1.60
CA PRO A 66 20.34 7.04 -2.09
C PRO A 66 19.02 7.66 -1.66
N LYS A 67 18.26 8.15 -2.65
CA LYS A 67 16.97 8.84 -2.43
C LYS A 67 15.77 7.93 -2.62
N PHE A 68 15.99 6.65 -2.95
CA PHE A 68 14.88 5.73 -3.17
C PHE A 68 14.14 5.48 -1.85
N PRO A 69 12.81 5.66 -1.79
CA PRO A 69 12.06 5.67 -0.54
C PRO A 69 11.83 4.28 0.07
N ILE A 70 12.10 3.21 -0.70
CA ILE A 70 11.92 1.83 -0.25
C ILE A 70 13.28 1.24 0.12
N PRO A 71 13.45 0.71 1.34
CA PRO A 71 14.66 0.00 1.74
C PRO A 71 14.98 -1.13 0.76
N SER A 72 16.26 -1.26 0.42
CA SER A 72 16.75 -2.35 -0.43
C SER A 72 17.91 -3.04 0.24
N PHE A 73 18.06 -4.33 -0.05
CA PHE A 73 19.18 -5.13 0.42
C PHE A 73 19.82 -5.87 -0.75
N VAL A 74 21.04 -6.35 -0.55
CA VAL A 74 21.76 -7.14 -1.54
C VAL A 74 21.64 -8.61 -1.15
N GLN A 75 21.12 -9.43 -2.08
CA GLN A 75 21.08 -10.87 -1.93
C GLN A 75 21.94 -11.49 -3.03
N GLY A 76 23.12 -11.97 -2.66
CA GLY A 76 24.14 -12.41 -3.61
C GLY A 76 24.66 -11.25 -4.47
N ARG A 77 24.42 -11.30 -5.79
CA ARG A 77 24.83 -10.25 -6.75
C ARG A 77 23.68 -9.30 -7.16
N LYS A 78 22.46 -9.56 -6.68
CA LYS A 78 21.26 -8.81 -7.10
C LYS A 78 20.77 -7.94 -5.96
N ARG A 79 20.26 -6.75 -6.30
CA ARG A 79 19.56 -5.88 -5.35
C ARG A 79 18.08 -6.26 -5.30
N CYS A 80 17.61 -6.50 -4.09
CA CYS A 80 16.27 -7.00 -3.79
C CYS A 80 15.56 -6.07 -2.80
N PHE A 81 14.25 -6.24 -2.72
CA PHE A 81 13.35 -5.51 -1.83
C PHE A 81 12.47 -6.51 -1.09
N ALA A 82 12.13 -6.21 0.15
CA ALA A 82 11.13 -6.99 0.87
C ALA A 82 9.74 -6.59 0.39
N LEU A 83 8.88 -7.58 0.17
CA LEU A 83 7.49 -7.35 -0.23
C LEU A 83 6.74 -6.51 0.80
N THR A 84 7.04 -6.71 2.09
CA THR A 84 6.48 -5.94 3.21
C THR A 84 6.77 -4.45 3.09
N ASP A 85 8.01 -4.09 2.76
CA ASP A 85 8.45 -2.70 2.69
C ASP A 85 7.83 -1.99 1.47
N VAL A 86 7.70 -2.71 0.36
CA VAL A 86 7.02 -2.21 -0.85
C VAL A 86 5.53 -1.99 -0.57
N ALA A 87 4.89 -2.91 0.14
CA ALA A 87 3.49 -2.77 0.53
C ALA A 87 3.29 -1.56 1.47
N GLU A 88 4.14 -1.43 2.48
CA GLU A 88 4.08 -0.30 3.42
C GLU A 88 4.27 1.04 2.70
N TYR A 89 5.17 1.10 1.72
CA TYR A 89 5.35 2.28 0.89
C TYR A 89 4.07 2.66 0.12
N LEU A 90 3.38 1.68 -0.48
CA LEU A 90 2.13 1.91 -1.19
C LEU A 90 1.01 2.38 -0.25
N ASP A 91 0.91 1.79 0.94
CA ASP A 91 -0.06 2.19 1.96
C ASP A 91 0.17 3.65 2.39
N ARG A 92 1.43 4.04 2.63
CA ARG A 92 1.81 5.42 2.93
C ARG A 92 1.49 6.36 1.76
N LEU A 93 1.72 5.94 0.52
CA LEU A 93 1.42 6.73 -0.67
C LEU A 93 -0.09 6.98 -0.83
N GLN A 94 -0.93 5.99 -0.53
CA GLN A 94 -2.38 6.15 -0.50
C GLN A 94 -2.83 7.11 0.61
N GLY A 95 -2.25 7.00 1.81
CA GLY A 95 -2.53 7.89 2.94
C GLY A 95 -2.23 9.37 2.67
N ARG A 96 -1.18 9.65 1.86
CA ARG A 96 -0.76 11.02 1.50
C ARG A 96 -1.66 11.73 0.48
N LYS A 97 -2.53 11.02 -0.24
CA LYS A 97 -3.40 11.62 -1.29
C LYS A 97 -4.53 12.51 -0.77
N ARG A 98 -4.67 12.72 0.55
CA ARG A 98 -5.80 13.45 1.17
C ARG A 98 -5.74 14.98 1.06
N GLY A 99 -4.78 15.56 0.35
CA GLY A 99 -4.64 17.00 0.15
C GLY A 99 -4.75 17.44 -1.30
N ARG A 100 -5.85 17.13 -1.99
CA ARG A 100 -6.17 17.79 -3.27
C ARG A 100 -7.36 18.72 -3.10
N GLY A 101 -7.04 19.98 -2.88
CA GLY A 101 -7.94 21.10 -3.06
C GLY A 101 -7.14 22.31 -3.51
N ARG A 102 -7.64 23.03 -4.52
CA ARG A 102 -7.32 24.46 -4.69
C ARG A 102 -7.60 25.12 -3.33
N PRO A 103 -6.68 25.93 -2.77
CA PRO A 103 -6.96 26.63 -1.53
C PRO A 103 -8.31 27.33 -1.68
N ARG A 104 -9.25 27.03 -0.78
CA ARG A 104 -10.59 27.62 -0.86
C ARG A 104 -10.40 29.13 -0.83
N LYS A 105 -11.06 29.85 -1.73
CA LYS A 105 -11.03 31.32 -1.86
C LYS A 105 -11.13 32.07 -0.50
N VAL A 106 -11.76 31.44 0.49
CA VAL A 106 -11.88 31.87 1.89
C VAL A 106 -10.52 31.97 2.63
N GLU A 107 -9.61 31.00 2.47
CA GLU A 107 -8.26 31.08 3.06
C GLU A 107 -7.42 32.18 2.40
N GLN A 108 -7.62 32.43 1.10
CA GLN A 108 -6.94 33.51 0.38
C GLN A 108 -7.40 34.89 0.87
N LEU A 109 -8.70 35.08 1.11
CA LEU A 109 -9.27 36.31 1.67
C LEU A 109 -8.80 36.59 3.11
N THR A 110 -8.62 35.53 3.92
CA THR A 110 -8.13 35.67 5.30
C THR A 110 -6.67 36.12 5.36
N ARG A 111 -5.85 35.72 4.36
CA ARG A 111 -4.45 36.18 4.20
C ARG A 111 -4.31 37.59 3.62
N GLN A 112 -5.32 38.07 2.91
CA GLN A 112 -5.31 39.39 2.25
C GLN A 112 -5.97 40.50 3.07
N ARG A 113 -6.54 40.20 4.24
CA ARG A 113 -6.96 41.27 5.16
C ARG A 113 -5.71 41.88 5.79
N PRO A 114 -5.31 43.12 5.44
CA PRO A 114 -4.35 43.84 6.27
C PRO A 114 -4.94 43.99 7.67
N ALA A 115 -4.10 43.89 8.69
CA ALA A 115 -4.44 44.23 10.05
C ALA A 115 -4.92 45.69 10.07
N VAL A 116 -6.24 45.90 10.11
CA VAL A 116 -6.81 47.21 10.44
C VAL A 116 -6.69 47.33 11.95
N GLY A 117 -5.61 47.98 12.39
CA GLY A 117 -5.35 48.31 13.78
C GLY A 117 -4.21 49.33 13.84
N GLY A 118 -4.58 50.59 14.05
CA GLY A 118 -3.69 51.75 14.14
C GLY A 118 -4.37 53.00 13.61
#